data_AF-A0A395CZK6-F1
#
_entry.id   AF-A0A395CZK6-F1
#
_cell.length_a   1.000
_cell.length_b   1.000
_cell.length_c   1.000
_cell.angle_alpha   90.00
_cell.angle_beta   90.00
_cell.angle_gamma   90.00
#
_symmetry.space_group_name_H-M   'P 1'
#
loop_
_entity.id
_entity.type
_entity.pdbx_description
1 polymer ?
#
loop_
_entity_poly.entity_id
_entity_poly.type
_entity_poly.pdbx_seq_one_letter_code
_entity_poly.pdbx_strand_id
1 'polypeptide(L)' 'MTQEFATIDRLAPSAIPSEAEIVAWEALPRNEQLRRLRAMLGHADCATATPATMADILAEACARAGTQATYKRV' A
#
# COMPACT_ATOMS: atom_id res chain seq x y z
N MET A 1 12.61 -17.40 -2.07
CA MET A 1 11.47 -17.43 -3.01
C MET A 1 11.07 -15.99 -3.27
N THR A 2 11.39 -15.46 -4.44
CA THR A 2 11.15 -14.07 -4.80
C THR A 2 9.69 -13.94 -5.21
N GLN A 3 8.81 -13.51 -4.30
CA GLN A 3 7.44 -13.16 -4.68
C GLN A 3 7.46 -11.78 -5.33
N GLU A 4 7.21 -11.75 -6.63
CA GLU A 4 6.96 -10.51 -7.38
C GLU A 4 5.67 -9.87 -6.86
N PHE A 5 5.79 -8.84 -6.03
CA PHE A 5 4.70 -7.91 -5.68
C PHE A 5 4.17 -7.08 -6.89
N ALA A 6 4.48 -7.48 -8.12
CA ALA A 6 4.30 -6.70 -9.36
C ALA A 6 2.82 -6.43 -9.72
N THR A 7 1.86 -7.15 -9.12
CA THR A 7 0.43 -7.01 -9.43
C THR A 7 -0.23 -5.85 -8.69
N ILE A 8 0.31 -5.40 -7.55
CA ILE A 8 -0.34 -4.40 -6.68
C ILE A 8 -0.18 -2.97 -7.21
N ASP A 9 0.88 -2.69 -7.99
CA ASP A 9 1.19 -1.34 -8.50
C ASP A 9 0.13 -0.74 -9.44
N ARG A 10 -0.73 -1.56 -10.06
CA ARG A 10 -1.82 -1.06 -10.92
C ARG A 10 -3.12 -0.74 -10.18
N LEU A 11 -3.25 -1.17 -8.92
CA LEU A 11 -4.52 -1.12 -8.20
C LEU A 11 -4.47 -0.29 -6.92
N ALA A 12 -3.29 -0.09 -6.34
CA ALA A 12 -3.13 0.60 -5.07
C ALA A 12 -2.54 2.01 -5.22
N PRO A 13 -2.93 2.98 -4.38
CA PRO A 13 -2.09 4.17 -4.15
C PRO A 13 -0.72 3.72 -3.64
N SER A 14 0.30 4.57 -3.84
CA SER A 14 1.63 4.35 -3.29
C SER A 14 1.56 3.89 -1.83
N ALA A 15 2.34 2.86 -1.46
CA ALA A 15 2.48 2.43 -0.07
C ALA A 15 3.00 3.55 0.85
N ILE A 16 3.56 4.59 0.24
CA ILE A 16 3.99 5.84 0.87
C ILE A 16 3.35 6.97 0.05
N PRO A 17 2.06 7.28 0.27
CA PRO A 17 1.38 8.28 -0.54
C PRO A 17 1.97 9.67 -0.27
N SER A 18 2.16 10.44 -1.32
CA SER A 18 2.47 11.86 -1.25
C SER A 18 1.29 12.66 -0.70
N GLU A 19 1.56 13.86 -0.20
CA GLU A 19 0.51 14.75 0.31
C GLU A 19 -0.55 15.08 -0.76
N ALA A 20 -0.14 15.22 -2.03
CA ALA A 20 -1.04 15.42 -3.15
C ALA A 20 -1.98 14.21 -3.37
N GLU A 21 -1.47 12.99 -3.22
CA GLU A 21 -2.28 11.77 -3.33
C GLU A 21 -3.27 11.64 -2.17
N ILE A 22 -2.88 12.04 -0.95
CA ILE A 22 -3.76 12.08 0.23
C ILE A 22 -4.92 13.05 -0.02
N VAL A 23 -4.62 14.29 -0.42
CA VAL A 23 -5.65 15.31 -0.71
C VAL A 23 -6.59 14.86 -1.82
N ALA A 24 -6.06 14.25 -2.89
CA ALA A 24 -6.88 13.72 -3.98
C ALA A 24 -7.81 12.59 -3.52
N TRP A 25 -7.37 11.75 -2.58
CA TRP A 25 -8.19 10.70 -2.00
C TRP A 25 -9.29 11.25 -1.09
N GLU A 26 -8.96 12.22 -0.23
CA GLU A 26 -9.91 12.86 0.68
C GLU A 26 -11.02 13.62 -0.04
N ALA A 27 -10.74 14.15 -1.23
CA ALA A 27 -11.72 14.80 -2.09
C ALA A 27 -12.77 13.83 -2.68
N LEU A 28 -12.54 12.51 -2.64
CA LEU A 28 -13.49 11.53 -3.16
C LEU A 28 -14.72 11.39 -2.24
N PRO A 29 -15.93 11.20 -2.80
CA PRO A 29 -17.09 10.83 -2.01
C PRO A 29 -16.85 9.55 -1.21
N ARG A 30 -17.41 9.47 0.01
CA ARG A 30 -17.17 8.33 0.92
C ARG A 30 -17.48 6.97 0.28
N ASN A 31 -18.55 6.87 -0.50
CA ASN A 31 -18.93 5.64 -1.19
C ASN A 31 -17.89 5.21 -2.24
N GLU A 32 -17.26 6.19 -2.90
CA GLU A 32 -16.23 5.92 -3.91
C GLU A 32 -14.93 5.46 -3.25
N GLN A 33 -14.53 6.08 -2.13
CA GLN A 33 -13.41 5.60 -1.31
C GLN A 33 -13.62 4.13 -0.90
N LEU A 34 -14.81 3.80 -0.38
CA LEU A 34 -15.16 2.44 0.05
C LEU A 34 -15.19 1.45 -1.12
N ARG A 35 -15.72 1.85 -2.27
CA ARG A 35 -15.75 1.00 -3.48
C ARG A 35 -14.33 0.65 -3.93
N ARG A 36 -13.43 1.63 -3.98
CA ARG A 36 -12.02 1.43 -4.34
C ARG A 36 -11.29 0.56 -3.33
N LEU A 37 -11.47 0.80 -2.04
CA LEU A 37 -10.85 0.02 -0.98
C LEU A 37 -11.31 -1.45 -1.01
N ARG A 38 -12.62 -1.70 -1.19
CA ARG A 38 -13.15 -3.07 -1.31
C ARG A 38 -12.62 -3.81 -2.53
N ALA A 39 -12.51 -3.13 -3.67
CA ALA A 39 -11.93 -3.72 -4.88
C ALA A 39 -10.47 -4.14 -4.66
N MET A 40 -9.70 -3.31 -3.94
CA MET A 40 -8.29 -3.58 -3.61
C MET A 40 -8.15 -4.75 -2.64
N LEU A 41 -8.92 -4.73 -1.54
CA LEU A 41 -8.87 -5.79 -0.50
C LEU A 41 -9.48 -7.12 -0.97
N GLY A 42 -10.20 -7.13 -2.09
CA GLY A 42 -10.71 -8.34 -2.73
C GLY A 42 -9.66 -9.14 -3.49
N HIS A 43 -8.43 -8.64 -3.63
CA HIS A 43 -7.35 -9.34 -4.32
C HIS A 43 -6.89 -10.58 -3.52
N ALA A 44 -6.55 -11.68 -4.21
CA ALA A 44 -6.16 -12.93 -3.56
C ALA A 44 -4.93 -12.78 -2.64
N ASP A 45 -4.01 -11.89 -2.99
CA ASP A 45 -2.83 -11.58 -2.18
C ASP A 45 -3.21 -11.01 -0.81
N CYS A 46 -4.34 -10.28 -0.69
CA CYS A 46 -4.82 -9.76 0.59
C CYS A 46 -5.32 -10.86 1.55
N ALA A 47 -5.62 -12.05 1.03
CA ALA A 47 -5.97 -13.23 1.84
C ALA A 47 -4.75 -14.10 2.21
N THR A 48 -3.57 -13.77 1.69
CA THR A 48 -2.35 -14.55 1.91
C THR A 48 -1.66 -14.11 3.18
N ALA A 49 -1.59 -14.99 4.18
CA ALA A 49 -0.82 -14.74 5.39
C ALA A 49 0.69 -14.77 5.07
N THR A 50 1.43 -13.81 5.61
CA THR A 50 2.89 -13.71 5.46
C THR A 50 3.55 -13.64 6.84
N PRO A 51 4.73 -14.26 7.04
CA PRO A 51 5.52 -14.06 8.25
C PRO A 51 6.21 -12.69 8.29
N ALA A 52 6.16 -11.92 7.20
CA ALA A 52 6.74 -10.59 7.14
C ALA A 52 6.08 -9.66 8.16
N THR A 53 6.89 -8.99 8.96
CA THR A 53 6.43 -7.94 9.87
C THR A 53 6.15 -6.66 9.10
N MET A 54 5.43 -5.73 9.71
CA MET A 54 5.21 -4.40 9.10
C MET A 54 6.53 -3.65 8.87
N ALA A 55 7.57 -3.90 9.68
CA ALA A 55 8.88 -3.34 9.49
C ALA A 55 9.57 -3.89 8.23
N ASP A 56 9.42 -5.19 7.96
CA ASP A 56 9.95 -5.83 6.74
C ASP A 56 9.27 -5.27 5.50
N ILE A 57 7.93 -5.13 5.55
CA ILE A 57 7.13 -4.57 4.46
C ILE A 57 7.54 -3.12 4.17
N LEU A 58 7.70 -2.29 5.21
CA LEU A 58 8.11 -0.90 5.04
C LEU A 58 9.54 -0.78 4.50
N ALA A 59 10.47 -1.60 5.00
CA ALA A 59 11.85 -1.62 4.53
C ALA A 59 11.93 -1.95 3.04
N GLU A 60 11.17 -2.95 2.58
CA GLU A 60 11.13 -3.34 1.18
C GLU A 60 10.45 -2.27 0.30
N ALA A 61 9.36 -1.65 0.76
CA ALA A 61 8.72 -0.56 0.05
C ALA A 61 9.66 0.66 -0.13
N CYS A 62 10.37 1.04 0.94
CA CYS A 62 11.36 2.12 0.89
C CYS A 62 12.52 1.81 -0.07
N ALA A 63 13.04 0.57 -0.06
CA ALA A 63 14.09 0.14 -0.99
C ALA A 63 13.63 0.26 -2.46
N ARG A 64 12.38 -0.11 -2.77
CA ARG A 64 11.80 0.04 -4.11
C ARG A 64 11.64 1.51 -4.52
N ALA A 65 11.25 2.36 -3.57
CA ALA A 65 11.08 3.80 -3.78
C ALA A 65 12.39 4.60 -3.77
N GLY A 66 13.54 3.99 -3.47
CA GLY A 66 14.82 4.68 -3.29
C GLY A 66 14.85 5.62 -2.08
N THR A 67 14.04 5.33 -1.05
CA THR A 67 13.94 6.12 0.18
C THR A 67 14.37 5.31 1.39
N GLN A 68 14.52 5.94 2.56
CA GLN A 68 14.87 5.26 3.80
C GLN A 68 13.66 5.11 4.72
N ALA A 69 13.46 3.90 5.24
CA ALA A 69 12.37 3.61 6.17
C ALA A 69 12.54 4.40 7.47
N THR A 70 11.60 5.30 7.76
CA THR A 70 11.50 6.01 9.04
C THR A 70 10.24 5.54 9.78
N TYR A 71 10.39 4.62 10.72
CA TYR A 71 9.29 4.16 11.56
C TYR A 71 9.11 5.11 12.74
N LYS A 72 8.17 6.06 12.65
CA LYS A 72 7.78 6.90 13.78
C LYS A 72 6.70 6.16 14.58
N ARG A 73 7.10 5.55 15.70
CA ARG A 73 6.17 4.89 16.62
C ARG A 73 5.32 5.99 17.28
N VAL A 74 4.00 5.96 17.06
CA VAL A 74 3.01 6.82 17.72
C VAL A 74 2.75 6.32 19.14
#